data_AF-A0A3B1E4T5-F1
#
_entry.id   AF-A0A3B1E4T5-F1
#
_cell.length_a   1.000
_cell.length_b   1.000
_cell.length_c   1.000
_cell.angle_alpha   90.00
_cell.angle_beta   90.00
_cell.angle_gamma   90.00
#
_symmetry.space_group_name_H-M   'P 1'
#
loop_
_entity.id
_entity.type
_entity.pdbx_description
1 polymer ?
#
loop_
_entity_poly.entity_id
_entity_poly.type
_entity_poly.pdbx_seq_one_letter_code
_entity_poly.pdbx_strand_id
1 'polypeptide(L)'
;MSAEQLAAGWAALEAKRRKLERDGPKSFDQPAEALAFFLAQRVKPGENYPMQHVLDTQRLIRDRELELERGRSGDIAGITSWSSIGPGNVGGRTRAIVINPENPNIMYAA
;
A
#
# COMPACT_ATOMS: atom_id res chain seq x y z
N MET A 1 -2.55 -29.19 -50.13
CA MET A 1 -3.31 -28.16 -49.41
C MET A 1 -4.04 -27.32 -50.43
N SER A 2 -5.37 -27.27 -50.38
CA SER A 2 -6.18 -26.45 -51.31
C SER A 2 -6.10 -24.97 -50.92
N ALA A 3 -6.34 -24.07 -51.89
CA ALA A 3 -6.39 -22.62 -51.66
C ALA A 3 -7.41 -22.24 -50.57
N GLU A 4 -8.48 -23.00 -50.44
CA GLU A 4 -9.51 -22.87 -49.39
C GLU A 4 -8.95 -23.09 -47.98
N GLN A 5 -8.08 -24.08 -47.80
CA GLN A 5 -7.46 -24.38 -46.51
C GLN A 5 -6.49 -23.26 -46.08
N LEU A 6 -5.81 -22.63 -47.04
CA LEU A 6 -4.97 -21.46 -46.78
C LEU A 6 -5.81 -20.23 -46.42
N ALA A 7 -6.89 -19.97 -47.16
CA ALA A 7 -7.80 -18.85 -46.89
C ALA A 7 -8.45 -18.94 -45.50
N ALA A 8 -8.91 -20.13 -45.10
CA ALA A 8 -9.44 -20.38 -43.76
C ALA A 8 -8.38 -20.16 -42.67
N GLY A 9 -7.14 -20.57 -42.91
CA GLY A 9 -6.02 -20.34 -42.00
C GLY A 9 -5.71 -18.86 -41.79
N TRP A 10 -5.73 -18.07 -42.87
CA TRP A 10 -5.53 -16.62 -42.82
C TRP A 10 -6.65 -15.90 -42.06
N ALA A 11 -7.91 -16.24 -42.32
CA ALA A 11 -9.05 -15.66 -41.62
C ALA A 11 -9.02 -15.94 -40.10
N ALA A 12 -8.61 -17.15 -39.70
CA ALA A 12 -8.44 -17.50 -38.29
C ALA A 12 -7.32 -16.70 -37.60
N LEU A 13 -6.22 -16.46 -38.32
CA LEU A 13 -5.10 -15.64 -37.86
C LEU A 13 -5.49 -14.18 -37.67
N GLU A 14 -6.25 -13.61 -38.60
CA GLU A 14 -6.78 -12.24 -38.49
C GLU A 14 -7.77 -12.08 -37.34
N ALA A 15 -8.66 -13.05 -37.14
CA ALA A 15 -9.57 -13.05 -35.99
C ALA A 15 -8.80 -13.08 -34.67
N LYS A 16 -7.73 -13.89 -34.60
CA LYS A 16 -6.87 -14.00 -33.42
C LYS A 16 -6.08 -12.71 -33.17
N ARG A 17 -5.56 -12.07 -34.23
CA ARG A 17 -4.86 -10.78 -34.15
C ARG A 17 -5.79 -9.67 -33.66
N ARG A 18 -6.99 -9.56 -34.23
CA ARG A 18 -8.00 -8.56 -33.86
C ARG A 18 -8.46 -8.71 -32.41
N LYS A 19 -8.54 -9.94 -31.91
CA LYS A 19 -8.82 -10.24 -30.50
C LYS A 19 -7.67 -9.79 -29.59
N LEU A 20 -6.43 -10.05 -29.99
CA LEU A 20 -5.25 -9.66 -29.22
C LEU A 20 -5.05 -8.14 -29.17
N GLU A 21 -5.32 -7.44 -30.27
CA GLU A 21 -5.30 -5.97 -30.34
C GLU A 21 -6.38 -5.34 -29.45
N ARG A 22 -7.57 -5.96 -29.37
CA ARG A 22 -8.68 -5.48 -28.52
C ARG A 22 -8.46 -5.75 -27.04
N ASP A 23 -8.04 -6.97 -26.71
CA ASP A 23 -7.98 -7.46 -25.32
C ASP A 23 -6.61 -7.15 -24.67
N GLY A 24 -5.60 -6.77 -25.48
CA GLY A 24 -4.23 -6.54 -25.03
C GLY A 24 -3.49 -7.83 -24.67
N PRO A 25 -2.17 -7.77 -24.40
CA PRO A 25 -1.44 -8.89 -23.84
C PRO A 25 -2.04 -9.26 -22.47
N LYS A 26 -2.25 -10.55 -22.22
CA LYS A 26 -2.76 -11.04 -20.95
C LYS A 26 -1.78 -10.64 -19.84
N SER A 27 -2.18 -9.71 -18.97
CA SER A 27 -1.33 -9.23 -17.89
C SER A 27 -0.88 -10.40 -17.01
N PHE A 28 0.43 -10.56 -16.85
CA PHE A 28 1.03 -11.69 -16.13
C PHE A 28 0.67 -11.69 -14.63
N ASP A 29 0.33 -10.52 -14.10
CA ASP A 29 0.20 -10.21 -12.68
C ASP A 29 -1.26 -10.09 -12.18
N GLN A 30 -2.27 -10.23 -13.06
CA GLN A 30 -3.69 -10.28 -12.67
C GLN A 30 -4.06 -9.28 -11.55
N PRO A 31 -3.83 -7.97 -11.76
CA PRO A 31 -3.93 -6.97 -10.70
C PRO A 31 -5.36 -6.81 -10.17
N ALA A 32 -6.37 -7.05 -11.02
CA ALA A 32 -7.77 -6.99 -10.62
C ALA A 32 -8.13 -8.15 -9.67
N GLU A 33 -7.60 -9.35 -9.95
CA GLU A 33 -7.78 -10.53 -9.13
C GLU A 33 -7.05 -10.39 -7.78
N ALA A 34 -5.84 -9.81 -7.77
CA ALA A 34 -5.13 -9.47 -6.53
C ALA A 34 -5.93 -8.46 -5.68
N LEU A 35 -6.48 -7.41 -6.30
CA LEU A 35 -7.35 -6.45 -5.62
C LEU A 35 -8.58 -7.12 -5.01
N ALA A 36 -9.26 -8.00 -5.76
CA ALA A 36 -10.42 -8.74 -5.28
C ALA A 36 -10.06 -9.65 -4.08
N PHE A 37 -8.94 -10.37 -4.16
CA PHE A 37 -8.41 -11.19 -3.07
C PHE A 37 -8.15 -10.37 -1.80
N PHE A 38 -7.49 -9.22 -1.95
CA PHE A 38 -7.17 -8.33 -0.83
C PHE A 38 -8.39 -7.65 -0.20
N LEU A 39 -9.42 -7.33 -1.00
CA LEU A 39 -10.70 -6.85 -0.48
C LEU A 39 -11.41 -7.94 0.32
N ALA A 40 -11.45 -9.17 -0.18
CA ALA A 40 -12.07 -10.30 0.51
C ALA A 40 -11.38 -10.64 1.85
N GLN A 41 -10.07 -10.40 1.98
CA GLN A 41 -9.35 -10.56 3.25
C GLN A 41 -9.70 -9.49 4.31
N ARG A 42 -10.14 -8.30 3.89
CA ARG A 42 -10.27 -7.13 4.77
C ARG A 42 -11.72 -6.75 5.05
N VAL A 43 -12.65 -7.18 4.22
CA VAL A 43 -14.08 -6.87 4.33
C VAL A 43 -14.82 -8.13 4.77
N LYS A 44 -15.65 -8.02 5.81
CA LYS A 44 -16.45 -9.15 6.27
C LYS A 44 -17.52 -9.50 5.21
N PRO A 45 -17.96 -10.77 5.16
CA PRO A 45 -19.07 -11.15 4.29
C PRO A 45 -20.32 -10.29 4.56
N GLY A 46 -20.86 -9.67 3.51
CA GLY A 46 -22.03 -8.80 3.59
C GLY A 46 -21.74 -7.33 3.92
N GLU A 47 -20.49 -6.97 4.20
CA GLU A 47 -20.08 -5.57 4.34
C GLU A 47 -19.51 -5.04 3.02
N ASN A 48 -19.61 -3.73 2.81
CA ASN A 48 -18.93 -3.03 1.71
C ASN A 48 -17.63 -2.44 2.21
N TYR A 49 -16.62 -2.38 1.34
CA TYR A 49 -15.39 -1.65 1.65
C TYR A 49 -15.73 -0.17 1.92
N PRO A 50 -15.27 0.43 3.03
CA PRO A 50 -15.71 1.76 3.45
C PRO A 50 -15.03 2.87 2.63
N MET A 51 -15.39 2.96 1.35
CA MET A 51 -14.74 3.86 0.39
C MET A 51 -14.81 5.32 0.84
N GLN A 52 -15.92 5.73 1.47
CA GLN A 52 -16.08 7.08 1.99
C GLN A 52 -15.04 7.41 3.06
N HIS A 53 -14.80 6.48 3.99
CA HIS A 53 -13.79 6.64 5.03
C HIS A 53 -12.38 6.76 4.44
N VAL A 54 -12.07 6.01 3.37
CA VAL A 54 -10.78 6.12 2.67
C VAL A 54 -10.63 7.48 2.01
N LEU A 55 -11.66 7.98 1.32
CA LEU A 55 -11.64 9.30 0.71
C LEU A 55 -11.48 10.42 1.74
N ASP A 56 -12.19 10.31 2.87
CA ASP A 56 -12.11 11.30 3.95
C ASP A 56 -10.71 11.28 4.59
N THR A 57 -10.13 10.09 4.80
CA THR A 57 -8.75 9.94 5.29
C THR A 57 -7.74 10.51 4.30
N GLN A 58 -7.91 10.28 3.00
CA GLN A 58 -7.03 10.84 1.96
C GLN A 58 -7.08 12.37 1.92
N ARG A 59 -8.26 12.97 2.10
CA ARG A 59 -8.39 14.43 2.21
C ARG A 59 -7.68 14.96 3.45
N LEU A 60 -7.88 14.33 4.61
CA LEU A 60 -7.21 14.70 5.86
C LEU A 60 -5.68 14.68 5.72
N ILE A 61 -5.12 13.62 5.13
CA ILE A 61 -3.67 13.49 4.89
C ILE A 61 -3.19 14.60 3.97
N ARG A 62 -3.87 14.81 2.83
CA ARG A 62 -3.52 15.87 1.88
C ARG A 62 -3.55 17.26 2.52
N ASP A 63 -4.59 17.57 3.28
CA ASP A 63 -4.74 18.89 3.91
C ASP A 63 -3.63 19.12 4.94
N ARG A 64 -3.28 18.10 5.72
CA ARG A 64 -2.16 18.13 6.66
C ARG A 64 -0.83 18.32 5.94
N GLU A 65 -0.60 17.61 4.83
CA GLU A 65 0.63 17.76 4.03
C GLU A 65 0.76 19.18 3.48
N LEU A 66 -0.31 19.76 2.95
CA LEU A 66 -0.35 21.14 2.46
C LEU A 66 -0.09 22.15 3.58
N GLU A 67 -0.61 21.90 4.79
CA GLU A 67 -0.34 22.74 5.97
C GLU A 67 1.15 22.69 6.35
N LEU A 68 1.74 21.49 6.39
CA LEU A 68 3.16 21.30 6.66
C LEU A 68 4.03 21.97 5.60
N GLU A 69 3.64 21.91 4.33
CA GLU A 69 4.33 22.58 3.24
C GLU A 69 4.26 24.11 3.35
N ARG A 70 3.10 24.67 3.74
CA ARG A 70 2.96 26.11 3.99
C ARG A 70 3.81 26.60 5.16
N GLY A 71 4.03 25.74 6.17
CA GLY A 71 4.92 26.02 7.30
C GLY A 71 6.42 25.90 6.97
N ARG A 72 6.79 25.38 5.80
CA ARG A 72 8.20 25.27 5.34
C ARG A 72 8.70 26.57 4.72
N SER A 73 8.73 27.64 5.50
CA SER A 73 9.43 28.87 5.12
C SER A 73 10.90 28.82 5.55
N GLY A 74 11.80 28.65 4.58
CA GLY A 74 13.02 29.46 4.46
C GLY A 74 14.32 29.07 5.18
N ASP A 75 14.29 28.27 6.25
CA ASP A 75 15.53 27.80 6.88
C ASP A 75 15.80 26.34 6.51
N ILE A 76 17.07 25.95 6.36
CA ILE A 76 17.47 24.54 6.18
C ILE A 76 16.81 23.76 7.31
N ALA A 77 15.71 23.08 7.00
CA ALA A 77 14.89 22.36 7.93
C ALA A 77 15.63 21.08 8.32
N GLY A 78 16.67 21.23 9.14
CA GLY A 78 17.22 20.15 9.93
C GLY A 78 16.13 19.64 10.87
N ILE A 79 16.17 18.35 11.18
CA ILE A 79 15.35 17.77 12.24
C ILE A 79 15.72 18.50 13.54
N THR A 80 14.87 19.42 14.00
CA THR A 80 15.10 20.20 15.23
C THR A 80 14.87 19.37 16.48
N SER A 81 14.01 18.34 16.38
CA SER A 81 13.73 17.40 17.45
C SER A 81 13.16 16.09 16.93
N TRP A 82 13.42 15.01 17.66
CA TRP A 82 12.76 13.72 17.46
C TRP A 82 11.66 13.56 18.51
N SER A 83 10.47 13.19 18.07
CA SER A 83 9.37 12.80 18.95
C SER A 83 8.99 11.34 18.67
N SER A 84 8.78 10.58 19.74
CA SER A 84 8.21 9.24 19.61
C SER A 84 6.72 9.37 19.30
N ILE A 85 6.30 8.83 18.16
CA ILE A 85 4.89 8.78 17.74
C ILE A 85 4.18 7.50 18.19
N GLY A 86 4.83 6.72 19.05
CA GLY A 86 4.34 5.39 19.45
C GLY A 86 4.53 4.35 18.35
N PRO A 87 4.22 3.09 18.63
CA PRO A 87 2.96 2.64 19.25
C PRO A 87 3.03 2.54 20.78
N GLY A 88 1.98 3.03 21.46
CA GLY A 88 1.90 3.01 22.93
C GLY A 88 1.89 1.62 23.58
N ASN A 89 1.76 0.54 22.78
CA ASN A 89 1.68 -0.85 23.26
C ASN A 89 2.35 -1.88 22.30
N VAL A 90 3.32 -1.49 21.47
CA VAL A 90 4.19 -2.51 20.81
C VAL A 90 5.53 -2.48 21.52
N GLY A 91 5.59 -3.19 22.65
CA GLY A 91 6.82 -3.36 23.40
C GLY A 91 7.78 -4.29 22.66
N GLY A 92 9.03 -3.85 22.49
CA GLY A 92 10.14 -4.79 22.32
C GLY A 92 10.35 -5.61 23.59
N ARG A 93 11.05 -6.74 23.49
CA ARG A 93 11.39 -7.55 24.67
C ARG A 93 12.61 -6.96 25.39
N THR A 94 12.39 -6.25 26.49
CA THR A 94 13.46 -5.91 27.46
C THR A 94 13.92 -7.17 28.18
N ARG A 95 15.22 -7.42 28.22
CA ARG A 95 15.79 -8.66 28.80
C ARG A 95 16.52 -8.42 30.12
N ALA A 96 16.91 -7.18 30.40
CA ALA A 96 17.59 -6.83 31.63
C ALA A 96 17.04 -5.52 32.21
N ILE A 97 16.95 -5.48 33.53
CA ILE A 97 16.70 -4.28 34.32
C ILE A 97 17.70 -4.24 35.46
N VAL A 98 18.29 -3.07 35.72
CA VAL A 98 19.24 -2.86 36.82
C VAL A 98 18.79 -1.64 37.61
N ILE A 99 18.70 -1.78 38.93
CA ILE A 99 18.38 -0.71 39.88
C ILE A 99 19.68 -0.26 40.54
N ASN A 100 19.94 1.05 40.58
CA ASN A 100 21.13 1.58 41.26
C ASN A 100 21.05 1.28 42.78
N PRO A 101 22.08 0.66 43.38
CA PRO A 101 22.06 0.27 44.78
C PRO A 101 22.12 1.44 45.77
N GLU A 102 22.66 2.59 45.37
CA GLU A 102 22.77 3.79 46.21
C GLU A 102 21.55 4.72 46.08
N ASN A 103 20.81 4.61 44.97
CA ASN A 103 19.62 5.40 44.71
C ASN A 103 18.56 4.61 43.92
N PRO A 104 17.50 4.09 44.58
CA PRO A 104 16.49 3.26 43.93
C PRO A 104 15.61 4.03 42.92
N ASN A 105 15.71 5.36 42.86
CA ASN A 105 15.02 6.17 41.85
C ASN A 105 15.72 6.14 40.47
N ILE A 106 16.88 5.51 40.35
CA ILE A 106 17.63 5.38 39.09
C ILE A 106 17.57 3.91 38.61
N MET A 107 17.00 3.70 37.42
CA MET A 107 16.84 2.39 36.79
C MET A 107 17.30 2.40 35.33
N TYR A 108 17.92 1.30 34.88
CA TYR A 108 18.37 1.09 33.50
C TYR A 108 17.70 -0.14 32.88
N ALA A 109 17.48 -0.13 31.57
CA ALA A 109 16.88 -1.22 30.81
C ALA A 109 17.64 -1.51 29.50
N ALA A 110 17.70 -2.78 29.09
CA ALA A 110 18.35 -3.24 27.85
C ALA A 110 17.62 -4.42 27.20
#